data_AF-A0A8J5K1R2-F1
#
_entry.id   AF-A0A8J5K1R2-F1
#
_cell.length_a   1.000
_cell.length_b   1.000
_cell.length_c   1.000
_cell.angle_alpha   90.00
_cell.angle_beta   90.00
_cell.angle_gamma   90.00
#
_symmetry.space_group_name_H-M   'P 1'
#
loop_
_entity.id
_entity.type
_entity.pdbx_description
1 polymer ?
#
loop_
_entity_poly.entity_id
_entity_poly.type
_entity_poly.pdbx_seq_one_letter_code
_entity_poly.pdbx_strand_id
1 'polypeptide(L)'
;MAGDSKQMPKLDLQRDSIKLSQPQLDYMRIVENQNLERVQKLARMKRNNIWVGSMLGLGVLGIYGYSIYSVKQEKFLDELD
;
A
#
# COMPACT_ATOMS: atom_id res chain seq x y z
N MET A 1 -12.09 -11.25 14.70
CA MET A 1 -12.36 -9.81 14.95
C MET A 1 -11.41 -9.36 16.05
N ALA A 2 -10.27 -8.75 15.71
CA ALA A 2 -9.31 -8.26 16.71
C ALA A 2 -8.53 -7.09 16.09
N GLY A 3 -8.75 -5.87 16.58
CA GLY A 3 -8.03 -4.70 16.07
C GLY A 3 -8.34 -3.34 16.69
N ASP A 4 -9.51 -3.13 17.30
CA ASP A 4 -9.95 -1.75 17.62
C ASP A 4 -9.44 -1.14 18.93
N SER A 5 -8.72 -1.87 19.78
CA SER A 5 -8.36 -1.39 21.13
C SER A 5 -6.93 -0.84 21.29
N LYS A 6 -6.18 -0.62 20.19
CA LYS A 6 -4.79 -0.13 20.24
C LYS A 6 -4.61 1.26 19.60
N GLN A 7 -5.61 2.13 19.72
CA GLN A 7 -5.46 3.53 19.37
C GLN A 7 -5.61 4.36 20.64
N MET A 8 -4.58 5.15 20.96
CA MET A 8 -4.69 6.10 22.07
C MET A 8 -5.85 7.06 21.80
N PRO A 9 -6.64 7.42 22.83
CA PRO A 9 -7.65 8.46 22.71
C PRO A 9 -7.00 9.73 22.14
N LYS A 10 -7.63 10.34 21.13
CA LYS A 10 -7.14 11.60 20.56
C LYS A 10 -7.16 12.67 21.66
N LEU A 11 -6.02 13.31 21.94
CA LEU A 11 -5.94 14.38 22.93
C LEU A 11 -6.65 15.64 22.40
N ASP A 12 -7.51 16.21 23.21
CA ASP A 12 -8.11 17.53 22.97
C ASP A 12 -7.18 18.60 23.55
N LEU A 13 -6.40 19.28 22.69
CA LEU A 13 -5.42 20.28 23.12
C LEU A 13 -6.04 21.43 23.95
N GLN A 14 -7.33 21.73 23.77
CA GLN A 14 -8.00 22.78 24.56
C GLN A 14 -8.42 22.35 25.96
N ARG A 15 -8.66 21.05 26.20
CA ARG A 15 -9.07 20.52 27.50
C ARG A 15 -7.88 20.01 28.33
N ASP A 16 -6.86 19.47 27.67
CA ASP A 16 -5.70 18.85 28.33
C ASP A 16 -4.46 19.76 28.40
N SER A 17 -4.46 20.93 27.74
CA SER A 17 -3.35 21.91 27.85
C SER A 17 -3.09 22.41 29.27
N ILE A 18 -4.10 22.33 30.16
CA ILE A 18 -3.96 22.66 31.59
C ILE A 18 -3.09 21.61 32.32
N LYS A 19 -2.98 20.38 31.77
CA LYS A 19 -2.20 19.27 32.34
C LYS A 19 -0.86 19.01 31.63
N LEU A 20 -0.65 19.55 30.42
CA LEU A 20 0.59 19.35 29.66
C LEU A 20 1.59 20.47 29.90
N SER A 21 2.80 20.10 30.32
CA SER A 21 3.94 21.02 30.43
C SER A 21 4.47 21.39 29.03
N GLN A 22 4.91 22.63 28.81
CA GLN A 22 5.37 23.13 27.49
C GLN A 22 6.36 22.19 26.75
N PRO A 23 7.35 21.56 27.42
CA PRO A 23 8.24 20.60 26.77
C PRO A 23 7.50 19.40 26.16
N GLN A 24 6.42 18.93 26.81
CA GLN A 24 5.66 17.76 26.35
C GLN A 24 4.95 18.05 25.02
N LEU A 25 4.49 19.28 24.81
CA LEU A 25 3.88 19.71 23.54
C LEU A 25 4.89 19.73 22.40
N ASP A 26 6.13 20.16 22.66
CA ASP A 26 7.18 20.18 21.63
C ASP A 26 7.64 18.77 21.27
N TYR A 27 7.82 17.89 22.26
CA TYR A 27 8.07 16.46 22.00
C TYR A 27 6.93 15.83 21.18
N MET A 28 5.68 16.18 21.48
CA MET A 28 4.52 15.67 20.74
C MET A 28 4.55 16.09 19.27
N ARG A 29 4.87 17.36 18.96
CA ARG A 29 5.01 17.85 17.58
C ARG A 29 6.15 17.14 16.83
N ILE A 30 7.28 16.90 17.49
CA ILE A 30 8.42 16.21 16.86
C ILE A 30 8.04 14.77 16.50
N VAL A 31 7.38 14.05 17.41
CA VAL A 31 6.95 12.67 17.18
C VAL A 31 5.88 12.60 16.08
N GLU A 32 4.94 13.55 16.05
CA GLU A 32 3.94 13.64 14.99
C GLU A 32 4.59 13.81 13.60
N ASN A 33 5.51 14.76 13.47
CA ASN A 33 6.23 15.00 12.21
C ASN A 33 7.01 13.75 11.75
N GLN A 34 7.71 13.07 12.67
CA GLN A 34 8.40 11.82 12.34
C GLN A 34 7.44 10.71 11.92
N ASN A 35 6.26 10.61 12.54
CA ASN A 35 5.27 9.62 12.15
C ASN A 35 4.69 9.92 10.76
N LEU A 36 4.42 11.19 10.44
CA LEU A 36 3.96 11.60 9.12
C LEU A 36 4.96 11.20 8.03
N GLU A 37 6.25 11.44 8.23
CA GLU A 37 7.29 11.03 7.27
C GLU A 37 7.34 9.51 7.09
N ARG A 38 7.26 8.75 8.19
CA ARG A 38 7.27 7.28 8.15
C ARG A 38 6.06 6.74 7.39
N VAL A 39 4.88 7.28 7.66
CA VAL A 39 3.64 6.87 6.99
C VAL A 39 3.70 7.20 5.49
N GLN A 40 4.21 8.37 5.12
CA GLN A 40 4.37 8.73 3.71
C GLN A 40 5.36 7.81 2.98
N LYS A 41 6.49 7.47 3.62
CA LYS A 41 7.47 6.51 3.08
C LYS A 41 6.83 5.13 2.87
N LEU A 42 6.09 4.63 3.86
CA LEU A 42 5.39 3.35 3.79
C LEU A 42 4.32 3.35 2.70
N ALA A 43 3.53 4.42 2.58
CA ALA A 43 2.51 4.55 1.54
C ALA A 43 3.12 4.52 0.14
N ARG A 44 4.24 5.24 -0.07
CA ARG A 44 4.97 5.21 -1.34
C ARG A 44 5.51 3.81 -1.65
N MET A 45 6.10 3.13 -0.66
CA MET A 45 6.61 1.76 -0.83
C MET A 45 5.49 0.78 -1.18
N LYS A 46 4.35 0.83 -0.49
CA LYS A 46 3.19 -0.01 -0.80
C LYS A 46 2.69 0.20 -2.22
N ARG A 47 2.57 1.45 -2.66
CA ARG A 47 2.13 1.78 -4.04
C ARG A 47 3.09 1.20 -5.07
N ASN A 48 4.40 1.35 -4.86
CA ASN A 48 5.40 0.82 -5.78
C ASN A 48 5.38 -0.71 -5.81
N ASN A 49 5.21 -1.36 -4.67
CA ASN A 49 5.16 -2.83 -4.60
C ASN A 49 3.93 -3.40 -5.33
N ILE A 50 2.78 -2.73 -5.23
CA ILE A 50 1.58 -3.09 -5.99
C ILE A 50 1.85 -2.96 -7.49
N TRP A 51 2.44 -1.85 -7.94
CA TRP A 51 2.77 -1.66 -9.35
C TRP A 51 3.72 -2.72 -9.90
N VAL A 52 4.81 -3.02 -9.17
CA VAL A 52 5.77 -4.05 -9.56
C VAL A 52 5.08 -5.43 -9.61
N GLY A 53 4.28 -5.77 -8.60
CA GLY A 53 3.51 -7.01 -8.58
C GLY A 53 2.53 -7.13 -9.75
N SER A 54 1.80 -6.05 -10.06
CA SER A 54 0.89 -6.01 -11.21
C SER A 54 1.63 -6.16 -12.54
N MET A 55 2.78 -5.51 -12.71
CA MET A 55 3.58 -5.61 -13.92
C MET A 55 4.10 -7.04 -14.15
N LEU A 56 4.59 -7.69 -13.10
CA LEU A 56 5.02 -9.09 -13.16
C LEU A 56 3.84 -10.02 -13.45
N GLY A 57 2.71 -9.83 -12.77
CA GLY A 57 1.50 -10.62 -12.99
C GLY A 57 0.97 -10.51 -14.42
N LEU A 58 0.89 -9.29 -14.95
CA LEU A 58 0.48 -9.05 -16.35
C LEU A 58 1.48 -9.63 -17.35
N GLY A 59 2.78 -9.58 -17.06
CA GLY A 59 3.80 -10.19 -17.90
C GLY A 59 3.61 -11.70 -18.02
N VAL A 60 3.41 -12.40 -16.89
CA VAL A 60 3.17 -13.85 -16.89
C VAL A 60 1.85 -14.19 -17.59
N LEU A 61 0.77 -13.47 -17.29
CA LEU A 61 -0.54 -13.67 -17.94
C LEU A 61 -0.48 -13.42 -19.45
N GLY A 62 0.30 -12.42 -19.89
CA GLY A 62 0.48 -12.11 -21.30
C GLY A 62 1.19 -13.22 -22.07
N ILE A 63 2.28 -13.77 -21.51
CA ILE A 63 3.00 -14.90 -22.13
C ILE A 63 2.12 -16.14 -22.19
N TYR A 64 1.43 -16.47 -21.08
CA TYR A 64 0.57 -17.64 -21.02
C TYR A 64 -0.64 -17.51 -21.96
N GLY A 65 -1.27 -16.33 -21.98
CA GLY A 65 -2.37 -16.03 -22.90
C GLY A 65 -1.94 -16.11 -24.36
N TYR A 66 -0.75 -15.57 -24.70
CA TYR A 66 -0.17 -15.69 -26.03
C TYR A 66 0.09 -17.14 -26.42
N SER A 67 0.65 -17.94 -25.50
CA SER A 67 0.91 -19.36 -25.75
C SER A 67 -0.38 -20.11 -26.11
N ILE A 68 -1.48 -19.90 -25.36
CA ILE A 68 -2.79 -20.50 -25.66
C ILE A 68 -3.34 -20.02 -27.00
N TYR A 69 -3.24 -18.71 -27.28
CA TYR A 69 -3.71 -18.15 -28.55
C TYR A 69 -2.92 -18.69 -29.74
N SER A 70 -1.61 -18.82 -29.61
CA SER A 70 -0.73 -19.42 -30.63
C SER A 70 -1.12 -20.85 -30.95
N VAL A 71 -1.36 -21.68 -29.94
CA VAL A 71 -1.81 -23.08 -30.13
C VAL A 71 -3.16 -23.16 -30.83
N LYS A 72 -4.07 -22.20 -30.59
CA LYS A 72 -5.34 -22.13 -31.32
C LYS A 72 -5.15 -21.77 -32.80
N GLN A 73 -4.16 -20.94 -33.13
CA GLN A 73 -3.86 -20.62 -34.53
C GLN A 73 -3.34 -21.83 -35.32
N GLU A 74 -2.53 -22.69 -34.69
CA GLU A 74 -2.05 -23.92 -35.35
C GLU A 74 -3.21 -24.86 -35.71
N LYS A 75 -4.18 -25.04 -34.80
CA LYS A 75 -5.39 -25.83 -35.09
C LYS A 75 -6.26 -25.27 -36.21
N PHE A 76 -6.31 -23.94 -36.35
CA PHE A 76 -7.09 -23.33 -37.43
C PHE A 76 -6.44 -23.59 -38.80
N LEU A 77 -5.10 -23.60 -38.88
CA LEU A 77 -4.41 -23.93 -40.13
C LEU A 77 -4.62 -25.40 -40.54
N ASP A 78 -4.71 -26.32 -39.58
CA ASP A 78 -4.92 -27.76 -39.79
C ASP A 78 -6.37 -28.10 -40.18
N GLU A 79 -7.34 -27.24 -39.86
CA GLU A 79 -8.75 -27.39 -40.27
C GLU A 79 -9.07 -26.77 -41.65
N LEU A 80 -8.14 -26.00 -42.23
CA LEU A 80 -8.31 -25.35 -43.54
C LEU A 80 -7.73 -26.15 -44.72
N ASP A 81 -6.89 -27.15 -44.44
CA ASP A 81 -6.37 -28.14 -45.40
C ASP A 81 -7.29 -29.38 -45.43
#